data_AF-A0A9W4UFZ7-F1
#
_entry.id   AF-A0A9W4UFZ7-F1
#
_cell.length_a   1.000
_cell.length_b   1.000
_cell.length_c   1.000
_cell.angle_alpha   90.00
_cell.angle_beta   90.00
_cell.angle_gamma   90.00
#
_symmetry.space_group_name_H-M   'P 1'
#
loop_
_entity.id
_entity.type
_entity.pdbx_description
1 polymer ?
#
loop_
_entity_poly.entity_id
_entity_poly.type
_entity_poly.pdbx_seq_one_letter_code
_entity_poly.pdbx_strand_id
1 'polypeptide(L)'
;MSSSLMDCPPELLIHILNFLPVQALLRFGQTSQYSQQLAKSSLHTLSLGVHQTHMSAMLSKLAKTQYPQPKHSKSFFQAASQSSSSASKACSSRRSSIGSDYYPEDDIENDPYMVSVLIPDAGTYDYPTLISFDAALTKSILTRHGGTLRNLDLSLCTLTSPIARSIARLRALRVLSIRIEDSPYMRATSRSGRASQQAEQRVAWEILTDTAAWAPRLEALRIEGGEVSTKQLSQLLARSRWCRELWLSRCRSIGEEMWDWLGSGWKGSASLHILGIMGCGGQLGELAIDVIGGLRSLQFLSLQGTYGTSSETIDLMNNDIWHIPEIVLPKPPMKDLNGELIIEVDPAYM
;
A
#
# COMPACT_ATOMS: atom_id res chain seq x y z
N MET A 1 -45.09 5.89 16.81
CA MET A 1 -44.69 6.37 15.48
C MET A 1 -43.20 6.18 15.37
N SER A 2 -42.73 5.33 14.45
CA SER A 2 -41.30 5.14 14.24
C SER A 2 -40.75 6.38 13.53
N SER A 3 -39.99 7.19 14.25
CA SER A 3 -39.17 8.25 13.67
C SER A 3 -38.26 7.63 12.61
N SER A 4 -38.34 8.12 11.37
CA SER A 4 -37.48 7.62 10.29
C SER A 4 -36.05 8.04 10.57
N LEU A 5 -35.08 7.18 10.32
CA LEU A 5 -33.65 7.53 10.42
C LEU A 5 -33.32 8.79 9.59
N MET A 6 -34.06 8.99 8.49
CA MET A 6 -33.89 10.13 7.58
C MET A 6 -34.43 11.45 8.15
N ASP A 7 -35.12 11.43 9.28
CA ASP A 7 -35.59 12.62 10.00
C ASP A 7 -34.47 13.21 10.89
N CYS A 8 -33.33 12.51 11.03
CA CYS A 8 -32.17 13.01 11.75
C CYS A 8 -31.43 14.11 10.95
N PRO A 9 -30.82 15.09 11.65
CA PRO A 9 -29.92 16.06 11.04
C PRO A 9 -28.80 15.38 10.22
N PRO A 10 -28.40 15.96 9.07
CA PRO A 10 -27.39 15.38 8.18
C PRO A 10 -26.05 15.14 8.86
N GLU A 11 -25.70 15.92 9.88
CA GLU A 11 -24.46 15.77 10.66
C GLU A 11 -24.45 14.45 11.44
N LEU A 12 -25.59 14.07 12.04
CA LEU A 12 -25.73 12.80 12.74
C LEU A 12 -25.70 11.63 11.76
N LEU A 13 -26.35 11.78 10.60
CA LEU A 13 -26.31 10.78 9.54
C LEU A 13 -24.88 10.55 9.05
N ILE A 14 -24.12 11.61 8.75
CA ILE A 14 -22.71 11.49 8.35
C ILE A 14 -21.91 10.82 9.46
N HIS A 15 -22.15 11.16 10.72
CA HIS A 15 -21.43 10.54 11.84
C HIS A 15 -21.68 9.03 11.92
N ILE A 16 -22.91 8.59 11.69
CA ILE A 16 -23.28 7.15 11.65
C ILE A 16 -22.65 6.48 10.42
N LEU A 17 -22.77 7.11 9.24
CA LEU A 17 -22.29 6.56 7.97
C LEU A 17 -20.75 6.40 7.94
N ASN A 18 -20.01 7.22 8.68
CA ASN A 18 -18.55 7.13 8.78
C ASN A 18 -18.04 5.80 9.38
N PHE A 19 -18.89 5.06 10.10
CA PHE A 19 -18.55 3.75 10.65
C PHE A 19 -18.95 2.58 9.75
N LEU A 20 -19.65 2.84 8.65
CA LEU A 20 -20.12 1.77 7.78
C LEU A 20 -19.00 1.27 6.84
N PRO A 21 -18.92 -0.05 6.61
CA PRO A 21 -18.12 -0.62 5.53
C PRO A 21 -18.49 -0.02 4.18
N VAL A 22 -17.52 0.02 3.25
CA VAL A 22 -17.71 0.63 1.93
C VAL A 22 -18.87 -0.02 1.18
N GLN A 23 -19.04 -1.34 1.25
CA GLN A 23 -20.13 -2.03 0.58
C GLN A 23 -21.51 -1.61 1.14
N ALA A 24 -21.65 -1.48 2.46
CA ALA A 24 -22.88 -1.02 3.10
C ALA A 24 -23.16 0.45 2.74
N LEU A 25 -22.12 1.30 2.72
CA LEU A 25 -22.23 2.70 2.33
C LEU A 25 -22.67 2.86 0.86
N LEU A 26 -22.13 2.03 -0.04
CA LEU A 26 -22.51 2.02 -1.45
C LEU A 26 -23.95 1.53 -1.65
N ARG A 27 -24.38 0.47 -0.94
CA ARG A 27 -25.77 0.00 -0.95
C ARG A 27 -26.73 1.05 -0.40
N PHE A 28 -26.37 1.74 0.68
CA PHE A 28 -27.16 2.88 1.20
C PHE A 28 -27.31 3.97 0.15
N GLY A 29 -26.23 4.30 -0.56
CA GLY A 29 -26.25 5.29 -1.64
C GLY A 29 -27.12 4.92 -2.86
N GLN A 30 -27.54 3.66 -3.00
CA GLN A 30 -28.45 3.22 -4.08
C GLN A 30 -29.92 3.47 -3.75
N THR A 31 -30.26 3.77 -2.49
CA THR A 31 -31.66 3.90 -2.04
C THR A 31 -32.34 5.21 -2.47
N SER A 32 -31.59 6.31 -2.55
CA SER A 32 -32.11 7.62 -2.97
C SER A 32 -30.99 8.57 -3.38
N GLN A 33 -31.32 9.65 -4.10
CA GLN A 33 -30.33 10.69 -4.47
C GLN A 33 -29.71 11.37 -3.24
N TYR A 34 -30.50 11.61 -2.20
CA TYR A 34 -30.02 12.21 -0.96
C TYR A 34 -29.05 11.26 -0.21
N SER A 35 -29.44 9.98 -0.08
CA SER A 35 -28.58 8.92 0.46
C SER A 35 -27.29 8.80 -0.34
N GLN A 36 -27.35 8.95 -1.67
CA GLN A 36 -26.18 8.93 -2.54
C GLN A 36 -25.20 10.07 -2.25
N GLN A 37 -25.70 11.29 -2.03
CA GLN A 37 -24.87 12.44 -1.67
C GLN A 37 -24.22 12.26 -0.29
N LEU A 38 -24.99 11.78 0.70
CA LEU A 38 -24.47 11.45 2.03
C LEU A 38 -23.40 10.36 1.99
N ALA A 39 -23.65 9.28 1.24
CA ALA A 39 -22.70 8.18 1.06
C ALA A 39 -21.39 8.66 0.44
N LYS A 40 -21.46 9.52 -0.59
CA LYS A 40 -20.26 10.12 -1.20
C LYS A 40 -19.49 10.98 -0.21
N SER A 41 -20.17 11.77 0.61
CA SER A 41 -19.53 12.64 1.60
C SER A 41 -18.86 11.87 2.73
N SER A 42 -19.36 10.67 3.05
CA SER A 42 -18.89 9.86 4.18
C SER A 42 -17.77 8.87 3.83
N LEU A 43 -17.41 8.74 2.54
CA LEU A 43 -16.34 7.83 2.12
C LEU A 43 -14.96 8.47 2.32
N HIS A 44 -14.31 8.14 3.43
CA HIS A 44 -12.99 8.70 3.80
C HIS A 44 -11.81 7.76 3.56
N THR A 45 -12.05 6.45 3.57
CA THR A 45 -11.03 5.42 3.36
C THR A 45 -11.47 4.52 2.22
N LEU A 46 -10.59 4.29 1.26
CA LEU A 46 -10.81 3.39 0.13
C LEU A 46 -9.54 2.58 -0.12
N SER A 47 -9.66 1.25 -0.08
CA SER A 47 -8.68 0.35 -0.66
C SER A 47 -9.27 -0.26 -1.93
N LEU A 48 -8.66 -0.02 -3.08
CA LEU A 48 -9.16 -0.47 -4.39
C LEU A 48 -8.10 -1.31 -5.09
N GLY A 49 -8.49 -2.51 -5.52
CA GLY A 49 -7.70 -3.36 -6.40
C GLY A 49 -8.52 -3.82 -7.60
N VAL A 50 -7.93 -3.74 -8.79
CA VAL A 50 -8.52 -4.29 -10.02
C VAL A 50 -7.63 -5.44 -10.49
N HIS A 51 -8.18 -6.65 -10.48
CA HIS A 51 -7.43 -7.88 -10.65
C HIS A 51 -7.91 -8.65 -11.88
N GLN A 52 -6.97 -9.23 -12.60
CA GLN A 52 -7.25 -10.05 -13.79
C GLN A 52 -7.63 -11.48 -13.40
N THR A 53 -7.13 -11.97 -12.27
CA THR A 53 -7.39 -13.34 -11.79
C THR A 53 -7.60 -13.36 -10.27
N HIS A 54 -8.33 -14.37 -9.79
CA HIS A 54 -8.50 -14.58 -8.35
C HIS A 54 -7.16 -14.75 -7.63
N MET A 55 -6.22 -15.47 -8.27
CA MET A 55 -4.85 -15.62 -7.73
C MET A 55 -4.14 -14.27 -7.58
N SER A 56 -4.26 -13.35 -8.55
CA SER A 56 -3.67 -12.01 -8.41
C SER A 56 -4.30 -11.21 -7.26
N ALA A 57 -5.62 -11.32 -7.06
CA ALA A 57 -6.29 -10.72 -5.92
C ALA A 57 -5.79 -11.30 -4.59
N MET A 58 -5.66 -12.63 -4.47
CA MET A 58 -5.11 -13.27 -3.26
C MET A 58 -3.65 -12.86 -3.02
N LEU A 59 -2.81 -12.86 -4.05
CA LEU A 59 -1.41 -12.43 -3.94
C LEU A 59 -1.31 -10.97 -3.51
N SER A 60 -2.20 -10.10 -3.98
CA SER A 60 -2.29 -8.71 -3.53
C SER A 60 -2.62 -8.63 -2.04
N LYS A 61 -3.62 -9.40 -1.59
CA LYS A 61 -3.99 -9.47 -0.16
C LYS A 61 -2.82 -9.94 0.69
N LEU A 62 -2.14 -11.02 0.28
CA LEU A 62 -0.96 -11.56 0.97
C LEU A 62 0.22 -10.58 0.94
N ALA A 63 0.41 -9.84 -0.15
CA ALA A 63 1.47 -8.85 -0.21
C ALA A 63 1.27 -7.70 0.79
N LYS A 64 0.06 -7.43 1.29
CA LYS A 64 -0.14 -6.45 2.38
C LYS A 64 0.46 -6.92 3.72
N THR A 65 0.55 -8.23 3.95
CA THR A 65 1.13 -8.79 5.18
C THR A 65 2.66 -8.87 5.14
N GLN A 66 3.29 -8.53 4.02
CA GLN A 66 4.75 -8.51 3.88
C GLN A 66 5.39 -7.31 4.60
N TYR A 67 4.61 -6.26 4.87
CA TYR A 67 5.08 -5.11 5.61
C TYR A 67 5.16 -5.43 7.10
N PRO A 68 6.35 -5.30 7.73
CA PRO A 68 6.44 -5.44 9.16
C PRO A 68 5.57 -4.36 9.84
N GLN A 69 4.80 -4.76 10.85
CA GLN A 69 3.93 -3.87 11.59
C GLN A 69 4.68 -3.32 12.80
N PRO A 70 4.81 -1.99 12.95
CA PRO A 70 5.38 -1.40 14.15
C PRO A 70 4.53 -1.80 15.37
N LYS A 71 5.17 -2.29 16.42
CA LYS A 71 4.52 -2.69 17.69
C LYS A 71 4.26 -1.52 18.60
N HIS A 72 5.19 -0.57 18.63
CA HIS A 72 5.19 0.55 19.59
C HIS A 72 4.78 1.88 18.96
N SER A 73 4.68 1.95 17.63
CA SER A 73 4.34 3.16 16.88
C SER A 73 3.00 2.99 16.17
N LYS A 74 2.17 4.03 16.15
CA LYS A 74 0.90 3.99 15.41
C LYS A 74 1.17 4.19 13.91
N SER A 75 1.07 3.11 13.13
CA SER A 75 1.12 3.18 11.66
C SER A 75 -0.21 3.69 11.08
N PHE A 76 -0.12 4.52 10.05
CA PHE A 76 -1.26 4.97 9.24
C PHE A 76 -1.80 3.87 8.33
N PHE A 77 -1.05 2.80 8.11
CA PHE A 77 -1.41 1.67 7.23
C PHE A 77 -1.82 0.41 7.99
N GLN A 78 -2.06 0.50 9.30
CA GLN A 78 -2.51 -0.64 10.10
C GLN A 78 -3.93 -1.05 9.70
N ALA A 79 -4.13 -2.35 9.41
CA ALA A 79 -5.45 -2.89 9.14
C ALA A 79 -6.34 -2.82 10.39
N ALA A 80 -7.57 -2.34 10.24
CA ALA A 80 -8.51 -2.10 11.35
C ALA A 80 -8.81 -3.37 12.19
N SER A 81 -8.57 -4.56 11.66
CA SER A 81 -8.92 -5.85 12.25
C SER A 81 -8.00 -6.35 13.36
N GLN A 82 -6.86 -5.72 13.63
CA GLN A 82 -5.93 -6.19 14.69
C GLN A 82 -6.22 -5.61 16.08
N SER A 83 -7.20 -4.70 16.21
CA SER A 83 -7.54 -4.09 17.51
C SER A 83 -8.37 -4.99 18.44
N SER A 84 -8.80 -6.18 18.00
CA SER A 84 -9.71 -7.04 18.77
C SER A 84 -9.20 -8.44 19.14
N SER A 85 -7.93 -8.80 18.92
CA SER A 85 -7.43 -10.15 19.25
C SER A 85 -6.31 -10.17 20.28
N SER A 86 -6.66 -9.85 21.53
CA SER A 86 -5.98 -10.39 22.72
C SER A 86 -6.96 -11.26 23.51
N ALA A 87 -7.41 -12.35 22.87
CA ALA A 87 -8.02 -13.47 23.55
C ALA A 87 -7.71 -14.74 22.75
N SER A 88 -6.65 -15.41 23.17
CA SER A 88 -6.36 -16.80 22.86
C SER A 88 -7.64 -17.66 22.98
N LYS A 89 -8.10 -18.22 21.86
CA LYS A 89 -8.98 -19.39 21.88
C LYS A 89 -8.27 -20.56 21.24
N ALA A 90 -7.76 -21.39 22.13
CA ALA A 90 -7.24 -22.72 21.87
C ALA A 90 -8.28 -23.58 21.15
N CYS A 91 -7.74 -24.52 20.37
CA CYS A 91 -8.40 -25.55 19.60
C CYS A 91 -9.57 -26.25 20.31
N SER A 92 -10.62 -26.54 19.54
CA SER A 92 -11.47 -27.71 19.76
C SER A 92 -12.01 -28.17 18.41
N SER A 93 -11.28 -29.10 17.78
CA SER A 93 -11.76 -29.87 16.65
C SER A 93 -12.79 -30.90 17.15
N ARG A 94 -14.05 -30.75 16.73
CA ARG A 94 -14.98 -31.88 16.65
C ARG A 94 -15.40 -32.04 15.20
N ARG A 95 -14.88 -33.11 14.60
CA ARG A 95 -15.35 -33.69 13.34
C ARG A 95 -16.87 -33.88 13.40
N SER A 96 -17.60 -33.23 12.50
CA SER A 96 -18.82 -33.82 11.95
C SER A 96 -18.70 -33.80 10.43
N SER A 97 -18.46 -34.97 9.88
CA SER A 97 -18.55 -35.29 8.47
C SER A 97 -19.99 -35.14 7.99
N ILE A 98 -20.22 -34.31 6.97
CA ILE A 98 -21.22 -34.52 5.91
C ILE A 98 -20.88 -33.53 4.79
N GLY A 99 -20.76 -34.09 3.58
CA GLY A 99 -20.22 -33.41 2.40
C GLY A 99 -21.00 -32.17 1.99
N SER A 100 -20.25 -31.11 1.74
CA SER A 100 -20.65 -29.98 0.93
C SER A 100 -19.37 -29.43 0.32
N ASP A 101 -19.27 -29.49 -1.01
CA ASP A 101 -18.20 -28.87 -1.79
C ASP A 101 -18.37 -27.34 -1.78
N TYR A 102 -18.30 -26.75 -0.60
CA TYR A 102 -18.31 -25.31 -0.39
C TYR A 102 -16.89 -24.91 0.05
N TYR A 103 -16.15 -24.28 -0.86
CA TYR A 103 -14.91 -23.60 -0.50
C TYR A 103 -15.24 -22.57 0.59
N PRO A 104 -14.54 -22.56 1.74
CA PRO A 104 -14.77 -21.54 2.75
C PRO A 104 -14.22 -20.20 2.22
N GLU A 105 -15.09 -19.32 1.74
CA GLU A 105 -14.74 -17.96 1.33
C GLU A 105 -14.58 -16.99 2.53
N ASP A 106 -14.84 -17.42 3.76
CA ASP A 106 -15.25 -16.48 4.82
C ASP A 106 -14.18 -15.94 5.80
N ASP A 107 -12.89 -16.33 5.74
CA ASP A 107 -11.93 -15.89 6.79
C ASP A 107 -10.89 -14.83 6.36
N ILE A 108 -10.83 -14.46 5.07
CA ILE A 108 -9.88 -13.44 4.55
C ILE A 108 -10.59 -12.12 4.20
N GLU A 109 -11.88 -11.99 4.52
CA GLU A 109 -12.75 -10.87 4.12
C GLU A 109 -12.86 -9.74 5.16
N ASN A 110 -11.82 -9.51 5.96
CA ASN A 110 -11.91 -8.63 7.14
C ASN A 110 -11.44 -7.18 6.95
N ASP A 111 -11.27 -6.68 5.72
CA ASP A 111 -11.03 -5.24 5.48
C ASP A 111 -12.32 -4.57 4.99
N PRO A 112 -13.06 -3.85 5.86
CA PRO A 112 -14.34 -3.23 5.52
C PRO A 112 -14.22 -2.10 4.49
N TYR A 113 -13.00 -1.66 4.18
CA TYR A 113 -12.72 -0.60 3.21
C TYR A 113 -12.16 -1.13 1.88
N MET A 114 -11.94 -2.45 1.77
CA MET A 114 -11.40 -3.06 0.58
C MET A 114 -12.49 -3.34 -0.46
N VAL A 115 -12.24 -2.87 -1.68
CA VAL A 115 -13.02 -3.14 -2.87
C VAL A 115 -12.10 -3.81 -3.88
N SER A 116 -12.36 -5.07 -4.17
CA SER A 116 -11.61 -5.86 -5.16
C SER A 116 -12.52 -6.14 -6.34
N VAL A 117 -12.12 -5.70 -7.54
CA VAL A 117 -12.85 -5.95 -8.78
C VAL A 117 -12.09 -6.98 -9.60
N LEU A 118 -12.74 -8.12 -9.87
CA LEU A 118 -12.24 -9.10 -10.82
C LEU A 118 -12.71 -8.72 -12.23
N ILE A 119 -11.80 -8.68 -13.20
CA ILE A 119 -12.16 -8.55 -14.62
C ILE A 119 -12.64 -9.91 -15.13
N PRO A 120 -13.92 -10.07 -15.52
CA PRO A 120 -14.41 -11.32 -16.10
C PRO A 120 -13.66 -11.65 -17.39
N ASP A 121 -13.37 -12.93 -17.61
CA ASP A 121 -12.75 -13.43 -18.85
C ASP A 121 -11.49 -12.67 -19.28
N ALA A 122 -10.68 -12.20 -18.31
CA ALA A 122 -9.50 -11.37 -18.54
C ALA A 122 -8.52 -11.95 -19.58
N GLY A 123 -8.45 -13.27 -19.70
CA GLY A 123 -7.60 -13.97 -20.67
C GLY A 123 -8.03 -13.83 -22.14
N THR A 124 -9.24 -13.34 -22.40
CA THR A 124 -9.75 -13.09 -23.77
C THR A 124 -9.39 -11.72 -24.32
N TYR A 125 -8.98 -10.79 -23.44
CA TYR A 125 -8.65 -9.43 -23.81
C TYR A 125 -7.14 -9.25 -23.98
N ASP A 126 -6.76 -8.38 -24.91
CA ASP A 126 -5.37 -7.96 -25.06
C ASP A 126 -4.93 -7.06 -23.89
N TYR A 127 -3.63 -7.08 -23.62
CA TYR A 127 -3.05 -6.34 -22.50
C TYR A 127 -3.35 -4.82 -22.49
N PRO A 128 -3.30 -4.09 -23.63
CA PRO A 128 -3.68 -2.68 -23.68
C PRO A 128 -5.13 -2.41 -23.28
N THR A 129 -6.06 -3.29 -23.64
CA THR A 129 -7.47 -3.17 -23.24
C THR A 129 -7.64 -3.34 -21.74
N LEU A 130 -6.96 -4.32 -21.14
CA LEU A 130 -6.99 -4.53 -19.69
C LEU A 130 -6.45 -3.31 -18.92
N ILE A 131 -5.34 -2.71 -19.38
CA ILE A 131 -4.82 -1.45 -18.79
C ILE A 131 -5.83 -0.31 -18.94
N SER A 132 -6.43 -0.18 -20.13
CA SER A 132 -7.39 0.89 -20.41
C SER A 132 -8.64 0.77 -19.54
N PHE A 133 -9.11 -0.46 -19.30
CA PHE A 133 -10.21 -0.75 -18.39
C PHE A 133 -9.85 -0.39 -16.94
N ASP A 134 -8.71 -0.86 -16.43
CA ASP A 134 -8.21 -0.53 -15.09
C ASP A 134 -8.10 1.00 -14.89
N ALA A 135 -7.50 1.70 -15.85
CA ALA A 135 -7.36 3.15 -15.81
C ALA A 135 -8.71 3.88 -15.85
N ALA A 136 -9.64 3.45 -16.69
CA ALA A 136 -10.96 4.06 -16.81
C ALA A 136 -11.80 3.85 -15.54
N LEU A 137 -11.79 2.63 -15.00
CA LEU A 137 -12.51 2.26 -13.78
C LEU A 137 -11.97 3.03 -12.58
N THR A 138 -10.65 2.96 -12.36
CA THR A 138 -9.98 3.67 -11.26
C THR A 138 -10.21 5.17 -11.34
N LYS A 139 -10.04 5.78 -12.52
CA LYS A 139 -10.35 7.20 -12.75
C LYS A 139 -11.81 7.52 -12.41
N SER A 140 -12.76 6.71 -12.85
CA SER A 140 -14.19 6.92 -12.61
C SER A 140 -14.52 6.92 -11.13
N ILE A 141 -13.99 5.94 -10.38
CA ILE A 141 -14.17 5.83 -8.93
C ILE A 141 -13.56 7.04 -8.22
N LEU A 142 -12.31 7.39 -8.51
CA LEU A 142 -11.63 8.52 -7.88
C LEU A 142 -12.31 9.85 -8.19
N THR A 143 -12.81 10.03 -9.42
CA THR A 143 -13.52 11.26 -9.81
C THR A 143 -14.87 11.37 -9.09
N ARG A 144 -15.58 10.25 -8.91
CA ARG A 144 -16.91 10.21 -8.30
C ARG A 144 -16.86 10.36 -6.77
N HIS A 145 -15.83 9.81 -6.13
CA HIS A 145 -15.75 9.67 -4.68
C HIS A 145 -14.61 10.47 -4.04
N GLY A 146 -13.72 11.08 -4.82
CA GLY A 146 -12.47 11.67 -4.33
C GLY A 146 -12.58 12.94 -3.50
N GLY A 147 -13.76 13.55 -3.37
CA GLY A 147 -13.93 14.83 -2.68
C GLY A 147 -13.55 14.78 -1.19
N THR A 148 -13.80 13.64 -0.54
CA THR A 148 -13.64 13.46 0.91
C THR A 148 -12.67 12.34 1.28
N LEU A 149 -12.06 11.68 0.28
CA LEU A 149 -11.05 10.63 0.49
C LEU A 149 -9.82 11.19 1.20
N ARG A 150 -9.52 10.62 2.37
CA ARG A 150 -8.36 10.92 3.20
C ARG A 150 -7.31 9.82 3.12
N ASN A 151 -7.76 8.57 3.05
CA ASN A 151 -6.90 7.40 2.99
C ASN A 151 -7.19 6.65 1.69
N LEU A 152 -6.17 6.49 0.85
CA LEU A 152 -6.28 5.81 -0.41
C LEU A 152 -5.20 4.74 -0.53
N ASP A 153 -5.62 3.51 -0.75
CA ASP A 153 -4.76 2.38 -1.04
C ASP A 153 -5.14 1.81 -2.41
N LEU A 154 -4.20 1.82 -3.36
CA LEU A 154 -4.42 1.40 -4.74
C LEU A 154 -3.49 0.23 -5.09
N SER A 155 -4.10 -0.87 -5.52
CA SER A 155 -3.42 -1.96 -6.22
C SER A 155 -3.71 -1.84 -7.70
N LEU A 156 -2.71 -1.43 -8.48
CA LEU A 156 -2.83 -1.13 -9.91
C LEU A 156 -2.00 -2.09 -10.74
N CYS A 157 -2.45 -2.39 -11.96
CA CYS A 157 -1.58 -3.01 -12.96
C CYS A 157 -0.49 -2.02 -13.38
N THR A 158 -0.84 -0.75 -13.60
CA THR A 158 0.15 0.28 -13.90
C THR A 158 -0.34 1.67 -13.54
N LEU A 159 0.55 2.54 -13.09
CA LEU A 159 0.23 3.95 -12.90
C LEU A 159 0.20 4.66 -14.25
N THR A 160 -1.00 5.04 -14.70
CA THR A 160 -1.22 5.79 -15.95
C THR A 160 -1.46 7.27 -15.69
N SER A 161 -1.23 8.11 -16.70
CA SER A 161 -1.48 9.55 -16.65
C SER A 161 -2.92 9.92 -16.24
N PRO A 162 -3.99 9.25 -16.72
CA PRO A 162 -5.35 9.50 -16.25
C PRO A 162 -5.56 9.19 -14.75
N ILE A 163 -4.96 8.12 -14.24
CA ILE A 163 -5.02 7.78 -12.81
C ILE A 163 -4.27 8.85 -12.01
N ALA A 164 -3.03 9.18 -12.40
CA ALA A 164 -2.22 10.20 -11.73
C ALA A 164 -2.93 11.56 -11.65
N ARG A 165 -3.54 12.03 -12.74
CA ARG A 165 -4.35 13.27 -12.74
C ARG A 165 -5.53 13.19 -11.78
N SER A 166 -6.13 12.02 -11.61
CA SER A 166 -7.26 11.82 -10.70
C SER A 166 -6.81 11.83 -9.25
N ILE A 167 -5.71 11.13 -8.93
CA ILE A 167 -5.08 11.14 -7.60
C ILE A 167 -4.61 12.55 -7.23
N ALA A 168 -3.98 13.29 -8.15
CA ALA A 168 -3.49 14.64 -7.91
C ALA A 168 -4.59 15.63 -7.48
N ARG A 169 -5.84 15.40 -7.90
CA ARG A 169 -6.99 16.25 -7.59
C ARG A 169 -7.61 15.99 -6.21
N LEU A 170 -7.20 14.94 -5.50
CA LEU A 170 -7.75 14.57 -4.19
C LEU A 170 -7.29 15.55 -3.11
N ARG A 171 -8.07 16.58 -2.79
CA ARG A 171 -7.63 17.68 -1.88
C ARG A 171 -7.62 17.30 -0.39
N ALA A 172 -8.33 16.25 -0.02
CA ALA A 172 -8.47 15.78 1.35
C ALA A 172 -7.49 14.66 1.71
N LEU A 173 -6.71 14.17 0.73
CA LEU A 173 -5.83 13.02 0.90
C LEU A 173 -4.70 13.32 1.90
N ARG A 174 -4.46 12.36 2.80
CA ARG A 174 -3.44 12.38 3.86
C ARG A 174 -2.58 11.13 3.85
N VAL A 175 -3.17 9.99 3.50
CA VAL A 175 -2.49 8.70 3.45
C VAL A 175 -2.63 8.15 2.04
N LEU A 176 -1.51 7.88 1.37
CA LEU A 176 -1.47 7.33 0.03
C LEU A 176 -0.61 6.07 -0.01
N SER A 177 -1.20 4.97 -0.46
CA SER A 177 -0.52 3.73 -0.82
C SER A 177 -0.75 3.45 -2.30
N ILE A 178 0.32 3.32 -3.07
CA ILE A 178 0.28 2.91 -4.48
C ILE A 178 1.14 1.66 -4.61
N ARG A 179 0.51 0.57 -5.04
CA ARG A 179 1.16 -0.67 -5.39
C ARG A 179 0.99 -0.94 -6.88
N ILE A 180 2.10 -1.19 -7.55
CA ILE A 180 2.12 -1.68 -8.93
C ILE A 180 2.34 -3.19 -8.88
N GLU A 181 1.34 -3.95 -9.33
CA GLU A 181 1.35 -5.40 -9.29
C GLU A 181 2.17 -6.00 -10.43
N ASP A 182 3.04 -6.96 -10.10
CA ASP A 182 3.71 -7.80 -11.10
C ASP A 182 2.74 -8.89 -11.58
N SER A 183 1.81 -8.56 -12.48
CA SER A 183 0.90 -9.57 -13.05
C SER A 183 1.71 -10.61 -13.86
N PRO A 184 1.40 -11.91 -13.76
CA PRO A 184 2.03 -12.93 -14.61
C PRO A 184 1.81 -12.64 -16.10
N TYR A 185 0.70 -11.99 -16.47
CA TYR A 185 0.46 -11.53 -17.84
C TYR A 185 1.47 -10.45 -18.27
N MET A 186 1.96 -9.60 -17.36
CA MET A 186 3.04 -8.66 -17.67
C MET A 186 4.38 -9.37 -17.93
N ARG A 187 4.62 -10.54 -17.35
CA ARG A 187 5.85 -11.31 -17.65
C ARG A 187 5.84 -11.85 -19.08
N ALA A 188 4.66 -12.09 -19.65
CA ALA A 188 4.50 -12.50 -21.04
C ALA A 188 4.56 -11.33 -22.06
N THR A 189 4.53 -10.07 -21.60
CA THR A 189 4.62 -8.91 -22.49
C THR A 189 6.02 -8.74 -23.09
N SER A 190 6.09 -8.24 -24.32
CA SER A 190 7.35 -7.95 -25.01
C SER A 190 8.18 -6.91 -24.24
N ARG A 191 9.51 -6.92 -24.45
CA ARG A 191 10.40 -5.90 -23.88
C ARG A 191 9.99 -4.47 -24.26
N SER A 192 9.48 -4.27 -25.48
CA SER A 192 8.96 -2.97 -25.93
C SER A 192 7.70 -2.54 -25.17
N GLY A 193 6.79 -3.46 -24.87
CA GLY A 193 5.61 -3.19 -24.04
C GLY A 193 5.99 -2.74 -22.63
N ARG A 194 6.98 -3.43 -22.01
CA ARG A 194 7.50 -3.05 -20.69
C ARG A 194 8.14 -1.67 -20.70
N ALA A 195 8.96 -1.36 -21.71
CA ALA A 195 9.59 -0.04 -21.84
C ALA A 195 8.54 1.09 -21.99
N SER A 196 7.50 0.86 -22.80
CA SER A 196 6.38 1.79 -22.96
C SER A 196 5.65 2.02 -21.63
N GLN A 197 5.37 0.96 -20.88
CA GLN A 197 4.74 1.06 -19.57
C GLN A 197 5.59 1.83 -18.55
N GLN A 198 6.90 1.59 -18.53
CA GLN A 198 7.81 2.35 -17.67
C GLN A 198 7.84 3.83 -18.06
N ALA A 199 7.82 4.15 -19.36
CA ALA A 199 7.74 5.53 -19.82
C ALA A 199 6.42 6.20 -19.38
N GLU A 200 5.29 5.50 -19.52
CA GLU A 200 3.99 5.99 -19.05
C GLU A 200 3.98 6.22 -17.54
N GLN A 201 4.56 5.31 -16.75
CA GLN A 201 4.67 5.49 -15.30
C GLN A 201 5.51 6.71 -14.93
N ARG A 202 6.62 6.96 -15.63
CA ARG A 202 7.46 8.15 -15.37
C ARG A 202 6.69 9.43 -15.62
N VAL A 203 5.94 9.52 -16.73
CA VAL A 203 5.06 10.67 -17.02
C VAL A 203 3.98 10.80 -15.96
N ALA A 204 3.38 9.69 -15.52
CA ALA A 204 2.37 9.70 -14.47
C ALA A 204 2.92 10.19 -13.12
N TRP A 205 4.15 9.82 -12.77
CA TRP A 205 4.85 10.34 -11.59
C TRP A 205 5.16 11.84 -11.71
N GLU A 206 5.59 12.33 -12.87
CA GLU A 206 5.78 13.77 -13.11
C GLU A 206 4.48 14.56 -12.89
N ILE A 207 3.35 14.03 -13.35
CA ILE A 207 2.04 14.64 -13.09
C ILE A 207 1.77 14.72 -11.58
N LEU A 208 2.06 13.66 -10.83
CA LEU A 208 1.85 13.65 -9.38
C LEU A 208 2.75 14.66 -8.67
N THR A 209 4.04 14.74 -9.03
CA THR A 209 4.99 15.67 -8.41
C THR A 209 4.58 17.12 -8.63
N ASP A 210 4.11 17.44 -9.84
CA ASP A 210 3.81 18.81 -10.23
C ASP A 210 2.44 19.26 -9.72
N THR A 211 1.44 18.39 -9.83
CA THR A 211 0.03 18.79 -9.72
C THR A 211 -0.69 18.29 -8.47
N ALA A 212 -0.04 17.47 -7.62
CA ALA A 212 -0.69 16.94 -6.42
C ALA A 212 -1.14 18.05 -5.45
N ALA A 213 -2.45 18.23 -5.34
CA ALA A 213 -3.07 19.17 -4.42
C ALA A 213 -2.91 18.75 -2.94
N TRP A 214 -2.78 17.44 -2.70
CA TRP A 214 -2.63 16.86 -1.36
C TRP A 214 -1.21 16.87 -0.82
N ALA A 215 -0.18 17.11 -1.65
CA ALA A 215 1.22 17.00 -1.21
C ALA A 215 1.50 17.78 0.10
N PRO A 216 1.02 19.03 0.30
CA PRO A 216 1.24 19.75 1.57
C PRO A 216 0.63 19.11 2.82
N ARG A 217 -0.31 18.18 2.67
CA ARG A 217 -1.08 17.55 3.74
C ARG A 217 -0.76 16.07 3.93
N LEU A 218 0.16 15.53 3.14
CA LEU A 218 0.51 14.13 3.19
C LEU A 218 1.16 13.81 4.55
N GLU A 219 0.58 12.83 5.24
CA GLU A 219 1.01 12.30 6.53
C GLU A 219 1.72 10.95 6.38
N ALA A 220 1.34 10.15 5.38
CA ALA A 220 1.98 8.87 5.12
C ALA A 220 1.97 8.52 3.62
N LEU A 221 3.09 7.99 3.14
CA LEU A 221 3.28 7.58 1.75
C LEU A 221 3.85 6.16 1.68
N ARG A 222 3.20 5.29 0.90
CA ARG A 222 3.68 3.95 0.58
C ARG A 222 3.72 3.78 -0.94
N ILE A 223 4.86 3.37 -1.46
CA ILE A 223 5.05 3.06 -2.89
C ILE A 223 5.67 1.69 -3.01
N GLU A 224 5.04 0.82 -3.80
CA GLU A 224 5.50 -0.53 -4.07
C GLU A 224 5.60 -0.79 -5.58
N GLY A 225 6.77 -1.21 -6.06
CA GLY A 225 6.98 -1.65 -7.44
C GLY A 225 6.87 -0.54 -8.51
N GLY A 226 6.82 0.73 -8.11
CA GLY A 226 6.71 1.86 -9.04
C GLY A 226 8.06 2.30 -9.62
N GLU A 227 8.04 2.78 -10.88
CA GLU A 227 9.17 3.43 -11.55
C GLU A 227 9.34 4.90 -11.09
N VAL A 228 9.40 5.11 -9.77
CA VAL A 228 9.63 6.42 -9.16
C VAL A 228 11.13 6.66 -8.96
N SER A 229 11.64 7.78 -9.49
CA SER A 229 13.02 8.22 -9.27
C SER A 229 13.18 8.99 -7.95
N THR A 230 14.40 9.06 -7.43
CA THR A 230 14.73 9.88 -6.25
C THR A 230 14.32 11.34 -6.45
N LYS A 231 14.55 11.90 -7.65
CA LYS A 231 14.16 13.27 -7.99
C LYS A 231 12.64 13.50 -7.94
N GLN A 232 11.86 12.56 -8.45
CA GLN A 232 10.40 12.66 -8.39
C GLN A 232 9.91 12.55 -6.94
N LEU A 233 10.43 11.57 -6.19
CA LEU A 233 10.08 11.40 -4.78
C LEU A 233 10.44 12.65 -3.96
N SER A 234 11.62 13.23 -4.20
CA SER A 234 12.06 14.44 -3.50
C SER A 234 11.19 15.65 -3.80
N GLN A 235 10.80 15.84 -5.06
CA GLN A 235 9.86 16.90 -5.46
C GLN A 235 8.48 16.74 -4.81
N LEU A 236 7.96 15.51 -4.76
CA LEU A 236 6.68 15.21 -4.12
C LEU A 236 6.72 15.51 -2.62
N LEU A 237 7.77 15.04 -1.92
CA LEU A 237 7.91 15.16 -0.48
C LEU A 237 8.44 16.53 -0.01
N ALA A 238 9.08 17.32 -0.89
CA ALA A 238 9.52 18.68 -0.56
C ALA A 238 8.37 19.60 -0.11
N ARG A 239 7.15 19.32 -0.59
CA ARG A 239 5.93 20.02 -0.18
C ARG A 239 5.32 19.44 1.09
N SER A 240 5.68 18.20 1.46
CA SER A 240 5.08 17.38 2.52
C SER A 240 5.88 17.46 3.82
N ARG A 241 5.72 18.55 4.59
CA ARG A 241 6.48 18.75 5.84
C ARG A 241 6.02 17.91 7.03
N TRP A 242 4.88 17.24 6.89
CA TRP A 242 4.24 16.47 7.96
C TRP A 242 4.16 14.97 7.64
N CYS A 243 4.92 14.50 6.64
CA CYS A 243 4.96 13.08 6.34
C CYS A 243 5.74 12.37 7.45
N ARG A 244 5.01 11.56 8.23
CA ARG A 244 5.51 10.82 9.39
C ARG A 244 5.88 9.39 9.06
N GLU A 245 5.37 8.86 7.95
CA GLU A 245 5.56 7.47 7.56
C GLU A 245 5.85 7.35 6.08
N LEU A 246 7.01 6.79 5.74
CA LEU A 246 7.45 6.57 4.36
C LEU A 246 7.83 5.10 4.17
N TRP A 247 7.17 4.46 3.21
CA TRP A 247 7.48 3.10 2.78
C TRP A 247 7.81 3.08 1.30
N LEU A 248 9.00 2.61 0.96
CA LEU A 248 9.44 2.33 -0.40
C LEU A 248 9.75 0.85 -0.50
N SER A 249 9.05 0.14 -1.37
CA SER A 249 9.27 -1.27 -1.60
C SER A 249 9.48 -1.54 -3.09
N ARG A 250 10.52 -2.31 -3.43
CA ARG A 250 10.79 -2.74 -4.82
C ARG A 250 10.91 -1.58 -5.83
N CYS A 251 11.26 -0.38 -5.36
CA CYS A 251 11.45 0.81 -6.20
C CYS A 251 12.88 0.81 -6.74
N ARG A 252 13.06 0.40 -8.01
CA ARG A 252 14.39 0.13 -8.60
C ARG A 252 15.19 1.38 -8.94
N SER A 253 14.52 2.50 -9.17
CA SER A 253 15.13 3.78 -9.52
C SER A 253 15.50 4.64 -8.31
N ILE A 254 15.34 4.10 -7.10
CA ILE A 254 15.76 4.73 -5.85
C ILE A 254 17.16 4.24 -5.52
N GLY A 255 18.13 5.15 -5.62
CA GLY A 255 19.55 4.92 -5.35
C GLY A 255 20.05 5.64 -4.10
N GLU A 256 21.37 5.71 -3.94
CA GLU A 256 22.03 6.32 -2.77
C GLU A 256 21.73 7.81 -2.59
N GLU A 257 21.46 8.53 -3.69
CA GLU A 257 21.05 9.94 -3.70
C GLU A 257 19.84 10.23 -2.78
N MET A 258 19.01 9.21 -2.51
CA MET A 258 17.89 9.33 -1.59
C MET A 258 18.35 9.67 -0.18
N TRP A 259 19.46 9.10 0.27
CA TRP A 259 19.98 9.31 1.62
C TRP A 259 20.49 10.73 1.81
N ASP A 260 21.27 11.24 0.85
CA ASP A 260 21.72 12.64 0.87
C ASP A 260 20.53 13.61 0.94
N TRP A 261 19.50 13.36 0.12
CA TRP A 261 18.28 14.15 0.15
C TRP A 261 17.50 14.03 1.48
N LEU A 262 17.39 12.82 2.06
CA LEU A 262 16.71 12.63 3.35
C LEU A 262 17.40 13.37 4.50
N GLY A 263 18.75 13.38 4.51
CA GLY A 263 19.54 14.00 5.56
C GLY A 263 19.59 15.52 5.49
N SER A 264 19.77 16.08 4.29
CA SER A 264 20.02 17.52 4.11
C SER A 264 18.90 18.25 3.36
N GLY A 265 18.26 17.58 2.39
CA GLY A 265 17.32 18.19 1.46
C GLY A 265 15.88 18.26 1.95
N TRP A 266 15.47 17.38 2.86
CA TRP A 266 14.07 17.26 3.26
C TRP A 266 13.74 17.89 4.61
N LYS A 267 13.00 19.01 4.58
CA LYS A 267 12.52 19.69 5.80
C LYS A 267 11.59 18.83 6.68
N GLY A 268 10.98 17.80 6.11
CA GLY A 268 10.09 16.89 6.83
C GLY A 268 10.80 15.77 7.59
N SER A 269 12.12 15.62 7.43
CA SER A 269 12.92 14.54 8.04
C SER A 269 12.78 14.51 9.57
N ALA A 270 12.72 15.67 10.22
CA ALA A 270 12.52 15.81 11.65
C ALA A 270 11.15 15.31 12.15
N SER A 271 10.18 15.11 11.26
CA SER A 271 8.84 14.60 11.59
C SER A 271 8.63 13.13 11.21
N LEU A 272 9.63 12.50 10.59
CA LEU A 272 9.56 11.11 10.16
C LEU A 272 9.70 10.18 11.37
N HIS A 273 8.70 9.34 11.59
CA HIS A 273 8.64 8.36 12.68
C HIS A 273 8.82 6.93 12.17
N ILE A 274 8.37 6.64 10.95
CA ILE A 274 8.42 5.30 10.36
C ILE A 274 9.09 5.41 9.00
N LEU A 275 10.21 4.70 8.82
CA LEU A 275 10.90 4.56 7.54
C LEU A 275 11.02 3.08 7.20
N GLY A 276 10.48 2.68 6.04
CA GLY A 276 10.66 1.35 5.51
C GLY A 276 11.21 1.40 4.10
N ILE A 277 12.40 0.86 3.90
CA ILE A 277 13.04 0.71 2.59
C ILE A 277 13.25 -0.78 2.38
N MET A 278 12.53 -1.36 1.42
CA MET A 278 12.46 -2.80 1.25
C MET A 278 12.76 -3.23 -0.18
N GLY A 279 13.84 -3.96 -0.40
CA GLY A 279 14.23 -4.42 -1.74
C GLY A 279 14.39 -3.30 -2.77
N CYS A 280 14.81 -2.12 -2.33
CA CYS A 280 15.17 -1.00 -3.20
C CYS A 280 16.62 -1.14 -3.68
N GLY A 281 16.93 -0.52 -4.83
CA GLY A 281 18.22 -0.66 -5.53
C GLY A 281 19.40 0.10 -4.91
N GLY A 282 19.18 0.88 -3.86
CA GLY A 282 20.23 1.64 -3.19
C GLY A 282 21.05 0.74 -2.26
N GLN A 283 22.37 0.81 -2.39
CA GLN A 283 23.29 0.22 -1.41
C GLN A 283 23.22 1.04 -0.12
N LEU A 284 23.11 0.38 1.03
CA LEU A 284 23.34 0.99 2.34
C LEU A 284 24.85 1.18 2.47
N GLY A 285 25.31 2.41 2.21
CA GLY A 285 26.68 2.85 2.46
C GLY A 285 26.78 3.70 3.73
N GLU A 286 27.99 4.21 4.01
CA GLU A 286 28.28 5.05 5.18
C GLU A 286 27.38 6.30 5.25
N LEU A 287 27.13 6.95 4.09
CA LEU A 287 26.21 8.09 4.00
C LEU A 287 24.80 7.75 4.52
N ALA A 288 24.30 6.55 4.24
CA ALA A 288 22.99 6.14 4.73
C ALA A 288 22.97 5.98 6.25
N ILE A 289 24.05 5.43 6.82
CA ILE A 289 24.22 5.23 8.26
C ILE A 289 24.22 6.57 9.01
N ASP A 290 24.98 7.54 8.51
CA ASP A 290 25.05 8.89 9.08
C ASP A 290 23.70 9.61 9.02
N VAL A 291 23.03 9.51 7.86
CA VAL A 291 21.71 10.12 7.66
C VAL A 291 20.68 9.52 8.61
N ILE A 292 20.65 8.19 8.77
CA ILE A 292 19.74 7.51 9.70
C ILE A 292 19.96 8.02 11.13
N GLY A 293 21.21 8.18 11.56
CA GLY A 293 21.52 8.76 12.87
C GLY A 293 21.06 10.21 13.05
N GLY A 294 20.91 10.95 11.95
CA GLY A 294 20.32 12.29 11.95
C GLY A 294 18.79 12.33 12.12
N LEU A 295 18.09 11.22 11.89
CA LEU A 295 16.62 11.14 11.95
C LEU A 295 16.11 10.97 13.39
N ARG A 296 16.22 12.04 14.19
CA ARG A 296 15.97 12.03 15.66
C ARG A 296 14.58 11.58 16.10
N SER A 297 13.57 11.66 15.22
CA SER A 297 12.19 11.29 15.54
C SER A 297 11.83 9.87 15.10
N LEU A 298 12.78 9.14 14.52
CA LEU A 298 12.55 7.83 13.96
C LEU A 298 12.29 6.82 15.08
N GLN A 299 11.12 6.17 15.04
CA GLN A 299 10.68 5.18 16.02
C GLN A 299 10.74 3.76 15.44
N PHE A 300 10.58 3.64 14.12
CA PHE A 300 10.60 2.39 13.41
C PHE A 300 11.43 2.49 12.13
N LEU A 301 12.35 1.53 11.95
CA LEU A 301 13.16 1.41 10.74
C LEU A 301 13.08 -0.01 10.18
N SER A 302 12.71 -0.16 8.91
CA SER A 302 12.82 -1.44 8.19
C SER A 302 13.74 -1.31 7.00
N LEU A 303 14.74 -2.18 6.95
CA LEU A 303 15.74 -2.28 5.89
C LEU A 303 15.69 -3.65 5.20
N GLN A 304 14.48 -4.23 5.08
CA GLN A 304 14.34 -5.61 4.62
C GLN A 304 14.76 -5.76 3.14
N GLY A 305 15.77 -6.58 2.85
CA GLY A 305 16.21 -6.84 1.48
C GLY A 305 17.00 -5.71 0.84
N THR A 306 17.45 -4.73 1.61
CA THR A 306 18.55 -3.84 1.22
C THR A 306 19.88 -4.57 1.33
N TYR A 307 20.90 -4.10 0.60
CA TYR A 307 22.24 -4.68 0.58
C TYR A 307 23.30 -3.60 0.82
N GLY A 308 24.54 -3.99 1.12
CA GLY A 308 25.68 -3.07 1.28
C GLY A 308 26.26 -3.00 2.68
N THR A 309 25.43 -3.18 3.71
CA THR A 309 25.85 -3.20 5.11
C THR A 309 25.34 -4.48 5.78
N SER A 310 26.16 -5.10 6.64
CA SER A 310 25.77 -6.29 7.39
C SER A 310 24.73 -5.95 8.47
N SER A 311 23.91 -6.93 8.81
CA SER A 311 22.93 -6.82 9.89
C SER A 311 23.61 -6.49 11.23
N GLU A 312 24.80 -7.06 11.47
CA GLU A 312 25.62 -6.82 12.67
C GLU A 312 26.07 -5.36 12.80
N THR A 313 26.52 -4.74 11.71
CA THR A 313 26.91 -3.32 11.73
C THR A 313 25.70 -2.43 12.04
N ILE A 314 24.54 -2.74 11.48
CA ILE A 314 23.30 -1.99 11.71
C ILE A 314 22.84 -2.14 13.17
N ASP A 315 22.94 -3.34 13.75
CA ASP A 315 22.64 -3.58 15.16
C ASP A 315 23.58 -2.79 16.08
N LEU A 316 24.90 -2.80 15.80
CA LEU A 316 25.87 -2.02 16.55
C LEU A 316 25.58 -0.52 16.46
N MET A 317 25.34 0.00 15.26
CA MET A 317 24.99 1.41 15.06
C MET A 317 23.70 1.80 15.78
N ASN A 318 22.70 0.92 15.80
CA ASN A 318 21.46 1.18 16.52
C ASN A 318 21.66 1.20 18.04
N ASN A 319 22.52 0.33 18.57
CA ASN A 319 22.82 0.26 20.00
C ASN A 319 23.68 1.44 20.48
N ASP A 320 24.61 1.91 19.64
CA ASP A 320 25.61 2.91 20.04
C ASP A 320 25.23 4.35 19.66
N ILE A 321 24.50 4.54 18.55
CA ILE A 321 24.30 5.86 17.94
C ILE A 321 22.80 6.18 17.77
N TRP A 322 22.04 5.32 17.09
CA TRP A 322 20.69 5.70 16.64
C TRP A 322 19.63 5.56 17.73
N HIS A 323 19.73 4.52 18.55
CA HIS A 323 18.76 4.16 19.58
C HIS A 323 17.30 4.10 19.08
N ILE A 324 17.08 3.58 17.87
CA ILE A 324 15.74 3.43 17.30
C ILE A 324 15.02 2.30 18.04
N PRO A 325 13.81 2.55 18.59
CA PRO A 325 13.06 1.58 19.39
C PRO A 325 12.76 0.25 18.69
N GLU A 326 12.45 0.30 17.40
CA GLU A 326 12.08 -0.90 16.64
C GLU A 326 12.80 -0.92 15.28
N ILE A 327 13.61 -1.95 15.07
CA ILE A 327 14.38 -2.11 13.84
C ILE A 327 14.16 -3.49 13.23
N VAL A 328 13.95 -3.53 11.92
CA VAL A 328 13.90 -4.75 11.11
C VAL A 328 15.12 -4.75 10.20
N LEU A 329 16.07 -5.61 10.55
CA LEU A 329 17.36 -5.70 9.89
C LEU A 329 17.26 -6.21 8.45
N PRO A 330 18.26 -5.89 7.61
CA PRO A 330 18.40 -6.56 6.33
C PRO A 330 18.55 -8.05 6.54
N LYS A 331 17.68 -8.82 5.88
CA LYS A 331 17.89 -10.26 5.73
C LYS A 331 18.83 -10.46 4.54
N PRO A 332 19.87 -11.31 4.67
CA PRO A 332 20.68 -11.65 3.52
C PRO A 332 19.79 -12.19 2.40
N PRO A 333 20.06 -11.85 1.13
CA PRO A 333 19.32 -12.42 0.02
C PRO A 333 19.41 -13.95 0.12
N MET A 334 18.29 -14.66 -0.03
CA MET A 334 18.24 -16.13 -0.01
C MET A 334 19.11 -16.81 -1.10
N LYS A 335 19.91 -16.05 -1.86
CA LYS A 335 20.82 -16.56 -2.88
C LYS A 335 22.05 -17.28 -2.32
N ASP A 336 22.34 -17.17 -1.02
CA ASP A 336 23.42 -17.94 -0.38
C ASP A 336 22.94 -19.30 0.17
N LEU A 337 21.66 -19.66 0.00
CA LEU A 337 21.15 -21.03 0.18
C LEU A 337 21.30 -21.88 -1.09
N ASN A 338 22.43 -21.71 -1.80
CA ASN A 338 22.96 -22.74 -2.70
C ASN A 338 23.68 -23.87 -1.92
N GLY A 339 23.71 -23.80 -0.59
CA GLY A 339 23.89 -24.95 0.28
C GLY A 339 22.53 -25.54 0.66
N GLU A 340 22.11 -26.58 -0.05
CA GLU A 340 21.19 -27.61 0.45
C GLU A 340 19.93 -27.13 1.20
N LEU A 341 18.98 -26.51 0.49
CA LEU A 341 17.58 -26.70 0.82
C LEU A 341 17.19 -28.13 0.44
N ILE A 342 17.61 -29.10 1.26
CA ILE A 342 17.08 -30.47 1.22
C ILE A 342 15.63 -30.36 1.65
N ILE A 343 14.72 -30.40 0.68
CA ILE A 343 13.34 -30.79 0.96
C ILE A 343 13.44 -32.27 1.29
N GLU A 344 13.46 -32.61 2.58
CA GLU A 344 13.39 -33.99 3.03
C GLU A 344 11.99 -34.51 2.69
N VAL A 345 11.89 -35.19 1.55
CA VAL A 345 10.66 -35.87 1.14
C VAL A 345 10.62 -37.18 1.91
N ASP A 346 9.62 -37.34 2.77
CA ASP A 346 9.36 -38.59 3.47
C ASP A 346 9.11 -39.72 2.43
N PRO A 347 9.96 -40.76 2.37
CA PRO A 347 9.81 -41.84 1.40
C PRO A 347 8.54 -42.67 1.60
N ALA A 348 7.79 -42.49 2.70
CA ALA A 348 6.48 -43.10 2.89
C ALA A 348 5.39 -42.57 1.93
N TYR A 349 5.67 -41.50 1.17
CA TYR A 349 4.76 -40.89 0.20
C TYR A 349 5.15 -41.09 -1.27
N MET A 350 6.08 -42.00 -1.59
CA MET A 350 6.37 -42.43 -2.98
C MET A 350 5.73 -43.76 -3.35
#